data_AF-A0A1I4AZT7-F1
#
_entry.id   AF-A0A1I4AZT7-F1
#
_cell.length_a   1.000
_cell.length_b   1.000
_cell.length_c   1.000
_cell.angle_alpha   90.00
_cell.angle_beta   90.00
_cell.angle_gamma   90.00
#
_symmetry.space_group_name_H-M   'P 1'
#
loop_
_entity.id
_entity.type
_entity.pdbx_description
1 polymer ?
#
loop_
_entity_poly.entity_id
_entity_poly.type
_entity_poly.pdbx_seq_one_letter_code
_entity_poly.pdbx_strand_id
1 'polypeptide(L)'
;MEYDEFIDRVAERAGVSREQAAVLTQATLAVLADRISGGQAADLEVQLPEKLARPLRKSPQKPAEKYGFAEFVEKVRDRAVDVPPEAILPGIRAVMLTLRDAVAEKEFRDTLAQLPHEFREMLQEERRPEVGTQESAESGGDRTAGAAARGGQRAGGPAPAVSQDDALVQRTAERAGFPAAEAAELTRATLSVLGDRIGGQQAHDLAQRLPDASAQWLDEPPDTPAQDYGVEDFVSRVRDLTNDVPDDDITPGIQAVLIALRDAAGETEVDIALQPLSDDYDVLVQIS
;
A
#
# COMPACT_ATOMS: atom_id res chain seq x y z
N MET A 1 -1.73 -21.34 20.13
CA MET A 1 -3.19 -21.53 20.21
C MET A 1 -3.52 -22.93 19.70
N GLU A 2 -4.42 -23.66 20.35
CA GLU A 2 -4.82 -25.00 19.91
C GLU A 2 -5.91 -24.94 18.82
N TYR A 3 -6.08 -26.03 18.05
CA TYR A 3 -7.08 -26.08 16.96
C TYR A 3 -8.50 -25.81 17.46
N ASP A 4 -8.92 -26.49 18.52
CA ASP A 4 -10.29 -26.38 19.02
C ASP A 4 -10.58 -24.96 19.52
N GLU A 5 -9.60 -24.35 20.21
CA GLU A 5 -9.65 -22.97 20.69
C GLU A 5 -9.76 -21.95 19.54
N PHE A 6 -9.06 -22.21 18.43
CA PHE A 6 -9.15 -21.38 17.23
C PHE A 6 -10.56 -21.44 16.61
N ILE A 7 -11.10 -22.65 16.41
CA ILE A 7 -12.42 -22.83 15.82
C ILE A 7 -13.51 -22.20 16.70
N ASP A 8 -13.41 -22.33 18.02
CA ASP A 8 -14.39 -21.76 18.94
C ASP A 8 -14.40 -20.22 18.86
N ARG A 9 -13.22 -19.57 18.77
CA ARG A 9 -13.14 -18.12 18.56
C ARG A 9 -13.70 -17.68 17.21
N VAL A 10 -13.46 -18.45 16.15
CA VAL A 10 -14.02 -18.14 14.83
C VAL A 10 -15.56 -18.25 14.86
N ALA A 11 -16.10 -19.30 15.49
CA ALA A 11 -17.53 -19.49 15.64
C ALA A 11 -18.19 -18.33 16.40
N GLU A 12 -17.59 -17.92 17.52
CA GLU A 12 -18.05 -16.78 18.32
C GLU A 12 -18.05 -15.47 17.51
N ARG A 13 -16.94 -15.17 16.82
CA ARG A 13 -16.77 -13.92 16.06
C ARG A 13 -17.66 -13.81 14.84
N ALA A 14 -17.90 -14.93 14.15
CA ALA A 14 -18.74 -14.96 12.96
C ALA A 14 -20.24 -15.22 13.27
N GLY A 15 -20.58 -15.61 14.51
CA GLY A 15 -21.96 -15.94 14.87
C GLY A 15 -22.48 -17.20 14.18
N VAL A 16 -21.60 -18.17 13.91
CA VAL A 16 -21.89 -19.40 13.14
C VAL A 16 -21.70 -20.66 14.00
N SER A 17 -22.16 -21.81 13.49
CA SER A 17 -21.90 -23.08 14.17
C SER A 17 -20.41 -23.43 14.15
N ARG A 18 -19.99 -24.32 15.06
CA ARG A 18 -18.60 -24.80 15.13
C ARG A 18 -18.17 -25.52 13.85
N GLU A 19 -19.08 -26.28 13.25
CA GLU A 19 -18.87 -26.97 11.98
C GLU A 19 -18.67 -25.96 10.85
N GLN A 20 -19.50 -24.92 10.77
CA GLN A 20 -19.36 -23.85 9.78
C GLN A 20 -18.06 -23.06 9.97
N ALA A 21 -17.68 -22.77 11.23
CA ALA A 21 -16.40 -22.12 11.55
C ALA A 21 -15.20 -22.96 11.11
N ALA A 22 -15.25 -24.29 11.26
CA ALA A 22 -14.20 -25.18 10.78
C ALA A 22 -14.11 -25.17 9.25
N VAL A 23 -15.24 -25.20 8.54
CA VAL A 23 -15.29 -25.11 7.07
C VAL A 23 -14.74 -23.77 6.59
N LEU A 24 -15.20 -22.66 7.18
CA LEU A 24 -14.70 -21.31 6.89
C LEU A 24 -13.19 -21.21 7.12
N THR A 25 -12.69 -21.71 8.25
CA THR A 25 -11.27 -21.69 8.57
C THR A 25 -10.45 -22.43 7.52
N GLN A 26 -10.86 -23.64 7.13
CA GLN A 26 -10.15 -24.42 6.12
C GLN A 26 -10.19 -23.74 4.75
N ALA A 27 -11.36 -23.23 4.34
CA ALA A 27 -11.54 -22.54 3.07
C ALA A 27 -10.72 -21.25 3.01
N THR A 28 -10.79 -20.40 4.04
CA THR A 28 -10.05 -19.15 4.12
C THR A 28 -8.54 -19.39 4.14
N LEU A 29 -8.04 -20.33 4.95
CA LEU A 29 -6.60 -20.60 4.99
C LEU A 29 -6.07 -21.17 3.66
N ALA A 30 -6.85 -21.99 2.95
CA ALA A 30 -6.46 -22.49 1.63
C ALA A 30 -6.37 -21.35 0.58
N VAL A 31 -7.37 -20.46 0.54
CA VAL A 31 -7.36 -19.32 -0.38
C VAL A 31 -6.31 -18.28 0.02
N LEU A 32 -6.06 -18.13 1.33
CA LEU A 32 -4.98 -17.31 1.86
C LEU A 32 -3.62 -17.85 1.41
N ALA A 33 -3.42 -19.16 1.49
CA ALA A 33 -2.21 -19.82 1.02
C ALA A 33 -1.95 -19.47 -0.45
N ASP A 34 -2.94 -19.54 -1.32
CA ASP A 34 -2.78 -19.19 -2.74
C ASP A 34 -2.50 -17.69 -2.94
N ARG A 35 -3.10 -16.82 -2.11
CA ARG A 35 -2.98 -15.35 -2.25
C ARG A 35 -1.68 -14.76 -1.72
N ILE A 36 -0.98 -15.40 -0.79
CA ILE A 36 0.32 -14.95 -0.27
C ILE A 36 1.47 -15.67 -0.98
N SER A 37 2.72 -15.26 -0.77
CA SER A 37 3.90 -15.96 -1.29
C SER A 37 4.09 -17.33 -0.62
N GLY A 38 4.79 -18.25 -1.29
CA GLY A 38 5.16 -19.54 -0.70
C GLY A 38 5.99 -19.44 0.57
N GLY A 39 6.94 -18.49 0.63
CA GLY A 39 7.69 -18.19 1.83
C GLY A 39 6.78 -17.81 2.99
N GLN A 40 5.89 -16.84 2.77
CA GLN A 40 4.97 -16.38 3.82
C GLN A 40 4.00 -17.46 4.29
N ALA A 41 3.52 -18.32 3.38
CA ALA A 41 2.67 -19.44 3.75
C ALA A 41 3.41 -20.46 4.65
N ALA A 42 4.70 -20.70 4.39
CA ALA A 42 5.55 -21.56 5.22
C ALA A 42 5.82 -20.92 6.60
N ASP A 43 6.01 -19.59 6.65
CA ASP A 43 6.20 -18.86 7.91
C ASP A 43 4.94 -18.88 8.78
N LEU A 44 3.75 -18.83 8.19
CA LEU A 44 2.49 -19.05 8.93
C LEU A 44 2.31 -20.51 9.37
N GLU A 45 2.72 -21.47 8.54
CA GLU A 45 2.59 -22.90 8.82
C GLU A 45 3.26 -23.27 10.15
N VAL A 46 4.47 -22.73 10.42
CA VAL A 46 5.24 -23.05 11.63
C VAL A 46 4.65 -22.47 12.91
N GLN A 47 3.76 -21.48 12.81
CA GLN A 47 3.10 -20.84 13.95
C GLN A 47 1.80 -21.55 14.37
N LEU A 48 1.28 -22.43 13.52
CA LEU A 48 -0.06 -23.00 13.66
C LEU A 48 -0.03 -24.50 13.97
N PRO A 49 -1.01 -25.02 14.72
CA PRO A 49 -1.15 -26.46 14.94
C PRO A 49 -1.42 -27.19 13.61
N GLU A 50 -0.98 -28.45 13.51
CA GLU A 50 -0.98 -29.28 12.28
C GLU A 50 -2.27 -29.20 11.44
N LYS A 51 -3.44 -29.20 12.10
CA LYS A 51 -4.75 -29.15 11.41
C LYS A 51 -5.03 -27.79 10.73
N LEU A 52 -4.49 -26.70 11.26
CA LEU A 52 -4.57 -25.34 10.69
C LEU A 52 -3.41 -25.07 9.72
N ALA A 53 -2.26 -25.73 9.92
CA ALA A 53 -1.10 -25.66 9.05
C ALA A 53 -1.36 -26.35 7.69
N ARG A 54 -2.09 -27.47 7.68
CA ARG A 54 -2.30 -28.29 6.46
C ARG A 54 -2.81 -27.51 5.23
N PRO A 55 -3.79 -26.60 5.32
CA PRO A 55 -4.24 -25.80 4.18
C PRO A 55 -3.22 -24.78 3.65
N LEU A 56 -2.23 -24.40 4.46
CA LEU A 56 -1.18 -23.45 4.09
C LEU A 56 -0.03 -24.10 3.31
N ARG A 57 0.07 -25.42 3.35
CA ARG A 57 1.15 -26.19 2.72
C ARG A 57 1.15 -25.99 1.21
N LYS A 58 2.15 -25.26 0.73
CA LYS A 58 2.47 -25.11 -0.69
C LYS A 58 3.98 -25.00 -0.89
N SER A 59 4.44 -25.09 -2.14
CA SER A 59 5.87 -24.91 -2.43
C SER A 59 6.32 -23.51 -1.99
N PRO A 60 7.44 -23.37 -1.23
CA PRO A 60 7.96 -22.06 -0.83
C PRO A 60 8.29 -21.12 -2.00
N GLN A 61 8.54 -21.71 -3.18
CA GLN A 61 8.84 -21.00 -4.42
C GLN A 61 7.58 -20.61 -5.22
N LYS A 62 6.38 -21.04 -4.80
CA LYS A 62 5.14 -20.70 -5.51
C LYS A 62 4.87 -19.20 -5.32
N PRO A 63 4.77 -18.40 -6.41
CA PRO A 63 4.42 -16.99 -6.30
C PRO A 63 2.99 -16.83 -5.76
N ALA A 64 2.69 -15.62 -5.27
CA ALA A 64 1.34 -15.24 -4.88
C ALA A 64 0.43 -15.15 -6.13
N GLU A 65 -0.78 -15.69 -6.04
CA GLU A 65 -1.79 -15.49 -7.06
C GLU A 65 -2.30 -14.04 -7.01
N LYS A 66 -2.41 -13.39 -8.17
CA LYS A 66 -2.77 -11.98 -8.28
C LYS A 66 -4.29 -11.84 -8.51
N TYR A 67 -5.06 -11.85 -7.43
CA TYR A 67 -6.49 -11.52 -7.45
C TYR A 67 -6.90 -10.62 -6.28
N GLY A 68 -7.94 -9.81 -6.49
CA GLY A 68 -8.45 -8.83 -5.53
C GLY A 68 -9.32 -9.43 -4.42
N PHE A 69 -9.80 -8.57 -3.52
CA PHE A 69 -10.63 -8.99 -2.37
C PHE A 69 -11.93 -9.67 -2.78
N ALA A 70 -12.65 -9.13 -3.75
CA ALA A 70 -13.89 -9.72 -4.23
C ALA A 70 -13.68 -11.16 -4.73
N GLU A 71 -12.65 -11.40 -5.55
CA GLU A 71 -12.33 -12.75 -6.02
C GLU A 71 -11.86 -13.67 -4.88
N PHE A 72 -11.16 -13.14 -3.88
CA PHE A 72 -10.84 -13.91 -2.67
C PHE A 72 -12.12 -14.40 -1.97
N VAL A 73 -13.09 -13.51 -1.75
CA VAL A 73 -14.38 -13.85 -1.11
C VAL A 73 -15.13 -14.91 -1.92
N GLU A 74 -15.17 -14.77 -3.25
CA GLU A 74 -15.79 -15.75 -4.14
C GLU A 74 -15.10 -17.12 -4.05
N LYS A 75 -13.76 -17.17 -4.07
CA LYS A 75 -13.00 -18.43 -3.92
C LYS A 75 -13.20 -19.11 -2.57
N VAL A 76 -13.42 -18.34 -1.50
CA VAL A 76 -13.77 -18.88 -0.18
C VAL A 76 -15.20 -19.43 -0.22
N ARG A 77 -16.16 -18.68 -0.77
CA ARG A 77 -17.54 -19.14 -0.92
C ARG A 77 -17.64 -20.44 -1.70
N ASP A 78 -16.90 -20.56 -2.80
CA ASP A 78 -16.87 -21.76 -3.64
C ASP A 78 -16.31 -22.99 -2.91
N ARG A 79 -15.46 -22.78 -1.91
CA ARG A 79 -14.90 -23.85 -1.04
C ARG A 79 -15.76 -24.13 0.18
N ALA A 80 -16.54 -23.17 0.65
CA ALA A 80 -17.38 -23.24 1.84
C ALA A 80 -18.86 -23.46 1.46
N VAL A 81 -19.13 -24.48 0.64
CA VAL A 81 -20.47 -24.73 0.03
C VAL A 81 -21.58 -24.90 1.08
N ASP A 82 -21.26 -25.43 2.26
CA ASP A 82 -22.21 -25.67 3.35
C ASP A 82 -22.42 -24.45 4.29
N VAL A 83 -21.80 -23.31 3.97
CA VAL A 83 -21.88 -22.07 4.76
C VAL A 83 -22.79 -21.06 4.05
N PRO A 84 -23.76 -20.44 4.75
CA PRO A 84 -24.63 -19.43 4.16
C PRO A 84 -23.82 -18.27 3.56
N PRO A 85 -24.17 -17.75 2.36
CA PRO A 85 -23.45 -16.66 1.70
C PRO A 85 -23.24 -15.42 2.58
N GLU A 86 -24.24 -15.07 3.39
CA GLU A 86 -24.20 -13.95 4.35
C GLU A 86 -23.17 -14.14 5.47
N ALA A 87 -22.78 -15.37 5.76
CA ALA A 87 -21.79 -15.71 6.77
C ALA A 87 -20.36 -15.78 6.21
N ILE A 88 -20.16 -15.71 4.89
CA ILE A 88 -18.83 -15.83 4.26
C ILE A 88 -17.93 -14.66 4.66
N LEU A 89 -18.38 -13.42 4.45
CA LEU A 89 -17.57 -12.24 4.73
C LEU A 89 -17.30 -12.07 6.24
N PRO A 90 -18.30 -12.17 7.14
CA PRO A 90 -18.05 -12.24 8.59
C PRO A 90 -17.15 -13.41 9.00
N GLY A 91 -17.28 -14.55 8.32
CA GLY A 91 -16.44 -15.73 8.52
C GLY A 91 -14.97 -15.50 8.20
N ILE A 92 -14.68 -14.96 7.01
CA ILE A 92 -13.31 -14.59 6.59
C ILE A 92 -12.71 -13.62 7.60
N ARG A 93 -13.48 -12.60 7.99
CA ARG A 93 -13.08 -11.61 9.00
C ARG A 93 -12.75 -12.25 10.35
N ALA A 94 -13.62 -13.13 10.84
CA ALA A 94 -13.43 -13.87 12.08
C ALA A 94 -12.16 -14.74 12.06
N VAL A 95 -11.90 -15.41 10.92
CA VAL A 95 -10.66 -16.20 10.73
C VAL A 95 -9.43 -15.30 10.77
N MET A 96 -9.43 -14.16 10.08
CA MET A 96 -8.30 -13.23 10.04
C MET A 96 -8.02 -12.61 11.42
N LEU A 97 -9.05 -12.25 12.18
CA LEU A 97 -8.89 -11.76 13.56
C LEU A 97 -8.35 -12.85 14.50
N THR A 98 -8.78 -14.10 14.31
CA THR A 98 -8.29 -15.22 15.12
C THR A 98 -6.87 -15.60 14.73
N LEU A 99 -6.51 -15.49 13.46
CA LEU A 99 -5.15 -15.66 12.99
C LEU A 99 -4.21 -14.63 13.63
N ARG A 100 -4.61 -13.35 13.70
CA ARG A 100 -3.87 -12.29 14.39
C ARG A 100 -3.52 -12.64 15.83
N ASP A 101 -4.45 -13.27 16.55
CA ASP A 101 -4.25 -13.65 17.95
C ASP A 101 -3.44 -14.95 18.09
N ALA A 102 -3.40 -15.78 17.04
CA ALA A 102 -2.79 -17.11 17.05
C ALA A 102 -1.31 -17.10 16.65
N VAL A 103 -0.87 -16.12 15.87
CA VAL A 103 0.51 -16.02 15.35
C VAL A 103 1.22 -14.79 15.91
N ALA A 104 2.55 -14.74 15.75
CA ALA A 104 3.33 -13.57 16.14
C ALA A 104 2.91 -12.32 15.33
N GLU A 105 2.92 -11.15 15.97
CA GLU A 105 2.47 -9.88 15.36
C GLU A 105 3.17 -9.59 14.03
N LYS A 106 4.48 -9.84 13.97
CA LYS A 106 5.27 -9.70 12.74
C LYS A 106 4.72 -10.58 11.61
N GLU A 107 4.47 -11.85 11.87
CA GLU A 107 4.00 -12.79 10.83
C GLU A 107 2.60 -12.42 10.32
N PHE A 108 1.73 -11.93 11.21
CA PHE A 108 0.43 -11.40 10.80
C PHE A 108 0.58 -10.12 9.96
N ARG A 109 1.47 -9.22 10.35
CA ARG A 109 1.77 -7.97 9.63
C ARG A 109 2.31 -8.25 8.22
N ASP A 110 3.28 -9.14 8.11
CA ASP A 110 3.90 -9.54 6.83
C ASP A 110 2.87 -10.22 5.91
N THR A 111 1.94 -10.99 6.50
CA THR A 111 0.80 -11.57 5.77
C THR A 111 -0.11 -10.47 5.23
N LEU A 112 -0.53 -9.52 6.08
CA LEU A 112 -1.39 -8.41 5.67
C LEU A 112 -0.75 -7.51 4.61
N ALA A 113 0.58 -7.36 4.61
CA ALA A 113 1.30 -6.59 3.61
C ALA A 113 1.17 -7.19 2.19
N GLN A 114 0.92 -8.50 2.07
CA GLN A 114 0.77 -9.18 0.78
C GLN A 114 -0.69 -9.24 0.28
N LEU A 115 -1.65 -8.82 1.10
CA LEU A 115 -3.08 -8.87 0.80
C LEU A 115 -3.61 -7.52 0.26
N PRO A 116 -4.72 -7.54 -0.50
CA PRO A 116 -5.44 -6.32 -0.88
C PRO A 116 -5.83 -5.45 0.33
N HIS A 117 -5.85 -4.13 0.18
CA HIS A 117 -6.10 -3.16 1.25
C HIS A 117 -7.46 -3.34 1.94
N GLU A 118 -8.45 -3.87 1.23
CA GLU A 118 -9.80 -4.16 1.72
C GLU A 118 -9.78 -5.12 2.94
N PHE A 119 -8.73 -5.95 3.07
CA PHE A 119 -8.53 -6.75 4.28
C PHE A 119 -8.27 -5.87 5.51
N ARG A 120 -7.52 -4.77 5.36
CA ARG A 120 -7.27 -3.84 6.45
C ARG A 120 -8.55 -3.11 6.80
N GLU A 121 -9.30 -2.59 5.82
CA GLU A 121 -10.58 -1.94 6.05
C GLU A 121 -11.54 -2.85 6.83
N MET A 122 -11.74 -4.08 6.34
CA MET A 122 -12.57 -5.10 6.99
C MET A 122 -12.14 -5.38 8.44
N LEU A 123 -10.84 -5.38 8.73
CA LEU A 123 -10.33 -5.61 10.08
C LEU A 123 -10.44 -4.38 11.00
N GLN A 124 -10.52 -3.17 10.43
CA GLN A 124 -10.67 -1.92 11.17
C GLN A 124 -12.12 -1.59 11.55
N GLU A 125 -13.10 -2.06 10.79
CA GLU A 125 -14.52 -1.73 11.00
C GLU A 125 -15.09 -2.10 12.38
N GLU A 126 -14.48 -3.03 13.13
CA GLU A 126 -14.85 -3.31 14.54
C GLU A 126 -14.46 -2.20 15.52
N ARG A 127 -13.51 -1.33 15.16
CA ARG A 127 -13.04 -0.25 16.03
C ARG A 127 -13.93 0.99 15.99
N ARG A 128 -15.09 0.93 15.33
CA ARG A 128 -16.14 1.94 15.51
C ARG A 128 -17.01 1.52 16.71
N PRO A 129 -16.80 2.08 17.92
CA PRO A 129 -17.86 2.03 18.92
C PRO A 129 -19.08 2.72 18.34
N GLU A 130 -20.24 2.08 18.44
CA GLU A 130 -21.53 2.66 18.11
C GLU A 130 -21.76 3.89 18.99
N VAL A 131 -21.36 5.07 18.51
CA VAL A 131 -21.70 6.34 19.14
C VAL A 131 -23.11 6.68 18.66
N GLY A 132 -24.04 6.60 19.62
CA GLY A 132 -25.45 6.82 19.42
C GLY A 132 -25.79 8.14 18.73
N THR A 133 -26.82 8.04 17.91
CA THR A 133 -27.69 9.11 17.43
C THR A 133 -27.82 10.27 18.40
N GLN A 134 -27.43 11.46 17.96
CA GLN A 134 -28.15 12.70 18.29
C GLN A 134 -28.05 13.67 17.12
N GLU A 135 -29.14 13.71 16.36
CA GLU A 135 -29.63 14.90 15.65
C GLU A 135 -29.54 16.13 16.57
N SER A 136 -28.92 17.21 16.07
CA SER A 136 -29.39 18.56 16.36
C SER A 136 -28.93 19.51 15.26
N ALA A 137 -29.96 20.12 14.69
CA ALA A 137 -30.02 21.06 13.61
C ALA A 137 -29.21 22.37 13.78
N GLU A 138 -28.75 22.87 12.63
CA GLU A 138 -28.82 24.26 12.14
C GLU A 138 -28.12 25.41 12.90
N SER A 139 -27.17 26.05 12.20
CA SER A 139 -27.17 27.49 11.84
C SER A 139 -25.87 27.77 11.06
N GLY A 140 -25.88 28.15 9.79
CA GLY A 140 -26.26 29.49 9.33
C GLY A 140 -25.04 30.42 9.35
N GLY A 141 -24.35 30.58 8.22
CA GLY A 141 -23.18 31.46 8.15
C GLY A 141 -22.50 31.54 6.79
N ASP A 142 -23.16 32.23 5.86
CA ASP A 142 -22.57 32.81 4.65
C ASP A 142 -21.22 33.51 4.94
N ARG A 143 -20.19 33.21 4.13
CA ARG A 143 -19.09 34.12 3.80
C ARG A 143 -18.35 33.61 2.57
N THR A 144 -18.76 34.17 1.44
CA THR A 144 -17.90 34.42 0.28
C THR A 144 -16.61 35.14 0.70
N ALA A 145 -15.46 34.64 0.25
CA ALA A 145 -14.27 35.45 -0.08
C ALA A 145 -13.25 34.55 -0.79
N GLY A 146 -12.98 34.86 -2.06
CA GLY A 146 -11.83 34.30 -2.77
C GLY A 146 -10.52 34.87 -2.21
N ALA A 147 -9.48 34.04 -2.22
CA ALA A 147 -8.08 34.47 -2.17
C ALA A 147 -7.25 33.30 -2.72
N ALA A 148 -6.96 33.36 -4.01
CA ALA A 148 -5.64 33.76 -4.51
C ALA A 148 -4.76 32.54 -4.77
N ALA A 149 -4.88 32.06 -6.02
CA ALA A 149 -3.80 31.42 -6.73
C ALA A 149 -2.49 32.20 -6.48
N ARG A 150 -1.50 31.53 -5.89
CA ARG A 150 -0.11 31.96 -6.00
C ARG A 150 0.60 30.95 -6.88
N GLY A 151 0.55 31.23 -8.18
CA GLY A 151 1.58 30.79 -9.11
C GLY A 151 2.92 31.35 -8.64
N GLY A 152 3.73 30.50 -8.01
CA GLY A 152 5.14 30.73 -7.78
C GLY A 152 5.92 30.27 -9.00
N GLN A 153 5.85 31.06 -10.09
CA GLN A 153 6.76 30.94 -11.22
C GLN A 153 8.19 31.11 -10.68
N ARG A 154 8.95 30.03 -10.51
CA ARG A 154 10.39 30.11 -10.34
C ARG A 154 11.07 29.90 -11.69
N ALA A 155 11.39 31.06 -12.26
CA ALA A 155 12.44 31.37 -13.22
C ALA A 155 13.21 30.20 -13.84
N GLY A 156 13.05 30.07 -15.16
CA GLY A 156 14.02 29.42 -16.02
C GLY A 156 15.40 30.06 -15.88
N GLY A 157 16.33 29.29 -15.33
CA GLY A 157 17.71 29.24 -15.82
C GLY A 157 17.89 27.88 -16.50
N PRO A 158 18.83 27.71 -17.45
CA PRO A 158 19.12 26.39 -17.99
C PRO A 158 19.48 25.48 -16.81
N ALA A 159 18.64 24.47 -16.55
CA ALA A 159 18.93 23.47 -15.56
C ALA A 159 20.34 22.92 -15.85
N PRO A 160 21.22 22.79 -14.84
CA PRO A 160 22.50 22.13 -15.07
C PRO A 160 22.18 20.77 -15.68
N ALA A 161 22.81 20.47 -16.82
CA ALA A 161 22.63 19.21 -17.52
C ALA A 161 22.78 18.10 -16.49
N VAL A 162 21.64 17.52 -16.09
CA VAL A 162 21.61 16.32 -15.27
C VAL A 162 22.47 15.34 -16.04
N SER A 163 23.61 14.98 -15.47
CA SER A 163 24.47 14.03 -16.14
C SER A 163 23.65 12.76 -16.22
N GLN A 164 23.41 12.24 -17.42
CA GLN A 164 22.73 10.97 -17.70
C GLN A 164 23.39 9.78 -16.94
N ASP A 165 24.51 10.07 -16.26
CA ASP A 165 25.31 9.23 -15.38
C ASP A 165 24.80 9.15 -13.93
N ASP A 166 23.73 9.86 -13.55
CA ASP A 166 23.13 9.69 -12.22
C ASP A 166 22.55 8.27 -12.08
N ALA A 167 23.00 7.56 -11.04
CA ALA A 167 22.66 6.16 -10.81
C ALA A 167 21.16 5.94 -10.55
N LEU A 168 20.43 6.93 -10.05
CA LEU A 168 18.98 6.86 -9.90
C LEU A 168 18.30 6.97 -11.27
N VAL A 169 18.73 7.92 -12.09
CA VAL A 169 18.21 8.11 -13.46
C VAL A 169 18.46 6.87 -14.33
N GLN A 170 19.66 6.28 -14.26
CA GLN A 170 19.98 5.05 -15.00
C GLN A 170 19.08 3.89 -14.59
N ARG A 171 18.87 3.67 -13.29
CA ARG A 171 17.97 2.63 -12.78
C ARG A 171 16.52 2.87 -13.22
N THR A 172 16.05 4.12 -13.18
CA THR A 172 14.72 4.48 -13.69
C THR A 172 14.59 4.14 -15.18
N ALA A 173 15.58 4.53 -16.00
CA ALA A 173 15.57 4.27 -17.43
C ALA A 173 15.56 2.78 -17.76
N GLU A 174 16.43 1.99 -17.12
CA GLU A 174 16.50 0.54 -17.29
C GLU A 174 15.19 -0.15 -16.90
N ARG A 175 14.55 0.34 -15.84
CA ARG A 175 13.34 -0.26 -15.29
C ARG A 175 12.09 0.06 -16.10
N ALA A 176 11.94 1.31 -16.53
CA ALA A 176 10.81 1.72 -17.33
C ALA A 176 10.96 1.35 -18.81
N GLY A 177 12.19 1.05 -19.26
CA GLY A 177 12.50 0.87 -20.68
C GLY A 177 12.47 2.19 -21.46
N PHE A 178 12.60 3.32 -20.77
CA PHE A 178 12.54 4.66 -21.36
C PHE A 178 13.92 5.18 -21.77
N PRO A 179 14.00 6.09 -22.75
CA PRO A 179 15.21 6.85 -23.01
C PRO A 179 15.70 7.57 -21.75
N ALA A 180 17.02 7.64 -21.55
CA ALA A 180 17.62 8.27 -20.37
C ALA A 180 17.20 9.74 -20.16
N ALA A 181 16.88 10.46 -21.25
CA ALA A 181 16.37 11.83 -21.18
C ALA A 181 14.98 11.91 -20.54
N GLU A 182 14.05 11.05 -20.95
CA GLU A 182 12.70 10.97 -20.38
C GLU A 182 12.74 10.49 -18.92
N ALA A 183 13.57 9.49 -18.63
CA ALA A 183 13.80 9.02 -17.26
C ALA A 183 14.37 10.13 -16.35
N ALA A 184 15.26 10.98 -16.86
CA ALA A 184 15.79 12.12 -16.11
C ALA A 184 14.70 13.15 -15.80
N GLU A 185 13.84 13.47 -16.78
CA GLU A 185 12.70 14.37 -16.56
C GLU A 185 11.73 13.83 -15.51
N LEU A 186 11.34 12.56 -15.65
CA LEU A 186 10.45 11.87 -14.71
C LEU A 186 11.05 11.80 -13.31
N THR A 187 12.34 11.48 -13.19
CA THR A 187 13.03 11.40 -11.89
C THR A 187 13.04 12.76 -11.22
N ARG A 188 13.41 13.83 -11.94
CA ARG A 188 13.40 15.20 -11.42
C ARG A 188 12.00 15.63 -10.99
N ALA A 189 11.01 15.48 -11.87
CA ALA A 189 9.64 15.90 -11.60
C ALA A 189 9.05 15.14 -10.40
N THR A 190 9.22 13.83 -10.35
CA THR A 190 8.70 12.99 -9.26
C THR A 190 9.34 13.34 -7.93
N LEU A 191 10.67 13.52 -7.87
CA LEU A 191 11.34 13.89 -6.62
C LEU A 191 10.94 15.28 -6.14
N SER A 192 10.76 16.25 -7.04
CA SER A 192 10.27 17.58 -6.64
C SER A 192 8.85 17.54 -6.10
N VAL A 193 7.92 16.84 -6.76
CA VAL A 193 6.54 16.70 -6.25
C VAL A 193 6.52 15.90 -4.95
N LEU A 194 7.38 14.90 -4.83
CA LEU A 194 7.51 14.10 -3.62
C LEU A 194 7.99 14.94 -2.43
N GLY A 195 9.02 15.78 -2.60
CA GLY A 195 9.50 16.69 -1.56
C GLY A 195 8.40 17.62 -1.04
N ASP A 196 7.63 18.21 -1.96
CA ASP A 196 6.46 19.03 -1.65
C ASP A 196 5.38 18.27 -0.86
N ARG A 197 5.19 17.00 -1.19
CA ARG A 197 4.13 16.17 -0.61
C ARG A 197 4.50 15.69 0.80
N ILE A 198 5.75 15.33 1.03
CA ILE A 198 6.20 14.80 2.33
C ILE A 198 6.61 15.90 3.30
N GLY A 199 6.94 17.10 2.81
CA GLY A 199 7.39 18.24 3.62
C GLY A 199 8.92 18.31 3.75
N GLY A 200 9.41 19.50 4.08
CA GLY A 200 10.84 19.83 3.99
C GLY A 200 11.74 18.97 4.86
N GLN A 201 11.32 18.64 6.08
CA GLN A 201 12.11 17.79 6.98
C GLN A 201 12.24 16.35 6.46
N GLN A 202 11.14 15.72 6.04
CA GLN A 202 11.19 14.37 5.46
C GLN A 202 11.96 14.35 4.13
N ALA A 203 11.80 15.39 3.31
CA ALA A 203 12.54 15.53 2.05
C ALA A 203 14.05 15.64 2.31
N HIS A 204 14.46 16.41 3.32
CA HIS A 204 15.85 16.55 3.73
C HIS A 204 16.45 15.22 4.23
N ASP A 205 15.73 14.47 5.07
CA ASP A 205 16.16 13.17 5.58
C ASP A 205 16.32 12.12 4.46
N LEU A 206 15.46 12.19 3.44
CA LEU A 206 15.55 11.33 2.25
C LEU A 206 16.73 11.76 1.36
N ALA A 207 16.94 13.06 1.16
CA ALA A 207 18.02 13.61 0.35
C ALA A 207 19.41 13.21 0.87
N GLN A 208 19.61 13.15 2.19
CA GLN A 208 20.89 12.73 2.80
C GLN A 208 21.30 11.28 2.46
N ARG A 209 20.37 10.45 1.98
CA ARG A 209 20.64 9.06 1.59
C ARG A 209 20.84 8.89 0.08
N LEU A 210 20.59 9.92 -0.71
CA LEU A 210 20.72 9.86 -2.16
C LEU A 210 22.09 10.36 -2.63
N PRO A 211 22.53 9.93 -3.83
CA PRO A 211 23.65 10.57 -4.51
C PRO A 211 23.40 12.08 -4.70
N ASP A 212 24.46 12.89 -4.58
CA ASP A 212 24.40 14.37 -4.57
C ASP A 212 23.59 14.96 -5.74
N ALA A 213 23.65 14.35 -6.93
CA ALA A 213 22.98 14.86 -8.13
C ALA A 213 21.44 14.69 -8.11
N SER A 214 20.92 13.70 -7.38
CA SER A 214 19.47 13.48 -7.20
C SER A 214 18.94 14.14 -5.93
N ALA A 215 19.78 14.26 -4.89
CA ALA A 215 19.43 14.91 -3.63
C ALA A 215 18.95 16.37 -3.81
N GLN A 216 19.52 17.10 -4.78
CA GLN A 216 19.16 18.49 -5.08
C GLN A 216 17.69 18.69 -5.49
N TRP A 217 16.98 17.64 -5.95
CA TRP A 217 15.57 17.74 -6.35
C TRP A 217 14.58 17.53 -5.21
N LEU A 218 15.09 17.13 -4.04
CA LEU A 218 14.39 17.05 -2.76
C LEU A 218 14.73 18.22 -1.83
N ASP A 219 15.51 19.20 -2.30
CA ASP A 219 16.01 20.32 -1.48
C ASP A 219 14.92 21.37 -1.24
N GLU A 220 13.93 20.98 -0.43
CA GLU A 220 12.93 21.86 0.15
C GLU A 220 13.46 22.47 1.46
N PRO A 221 13.20 23.75 1.75
CA PRO A 221 13.48 24.32 3.06
C PRO A 221 12.90 23.44 4.18
N PRO A 222 13.63 23.17 5.28
CA PRO A 222 13.19 22.24 6.32
C PRO A 222 11.82 22.59 6.95
N ASP A 223 11.46 23.87 6.94
CA ASP A 223 10.20 24.39 7.48
C ASP A 223 9.02 24.32 6.49
N THR A 224 9.21 23.80 5.26
CA THR A 224 8.13 23.62 4.29
C THR A 224 7.12 22.59 4.81
N PRO A 225 5.84 22.94 5.01
CA PRO A 225 4.83 21.99 5.47
C PRO A 225 4.49 20.97 4.37
N ALA A 226 4.23 19.74 4.78
CA ALA A 226 3.71 18.71 3.89
C ALA A 226 2.36 19.16 3.28
N GLN A 227 2.22 19.00 1.97
CA GLN A 227 0.95 19.24 1.30
C GLN A 227 0.05 17.99 1.39
N ASP A 228 -1.26 18.20 1.50
CA ASP A 228 -2.25 17.12 1.59
C ASP A 228 -3.06 17.04 0.29
N TYR A 229 -2.59 16.22 -0.64
CA TYR A 229 -3.28 15.92 -1.89
C TYR A 229 -3.11 14.44 -2.27
N GLY A 230 -4.12 13.92 -2.99
CA GLY A 230 -4.23 12.51 -3.37
C GLY A 230 -3.33 12.11 -4.54
N VAL A 231 -3.39 10.84 -4.92
CA VAL A 231 -2.54 10.25 -5.97
C VAL A 231 -2.80 10.87 -7.35
N GLU A 232 -4.04 11.19 -7.69
CA GLU A 232 -4.39 11.79 -8.98
C GLU A 232 -3.77 13.18 -9.14
N ASP A 233 -3.80 13.99 -8.08
CA ASP A 233 -3.17 15.31 -8.05
C ASP A 233 -1.65 15.21 -8.13
N PHE A 234 -1.05 14.19 -7.52
CA PHE A 234 0.38 13.92 -7.64
C PHE A 234 0.78 13.60 -9.07
N VAL A 235 0.07 12.67 -9.72
CA VAL A 235 0.31 12.31 -11.13
C VAL A 235 0.11 13.53 -12.01
N SER A 236 -0.92 14.35 -11.77
CA SER A 236 -1.15 15.59 -12.53
C SER A 236 0.00 16.58 -12.36
N ARG A 237 0.52 16.77 -11.16
CA ARG A 237 1.66 17.67 -10.90
C ARG A 237 2.95 17.18 -11.54
N VAL A 238 3.20 15.87 -11.54
CA VAL A 238 4.36 15.31 -12.24
C VAL A 238 4.23 15.52 -13.74
N ARG A 239 3.05 15.23 -14.32
CA ARG A 239 2.75 15.51 -15.73
C ARG A 239 3.00 16.98 -16.09
N ASP A 240 2.52 17.91 -15.28
CA ASP A 240 2.68 19.35 -15.52
C ASP A 240 4.14 19.82 -15.46
N LEU A 241 5.02 19.04 -14.84
CA LEU A 241 6.46 19.33 -14.70
C LEU A 241 7.36 18.63 -15.73
N THR A 242 6.80 17.70 -16.51
CA THR A 242 7.46 17.01 -17.63
C THR A 242 6.97 17.58 -18.95
N ASN A 243 7.86 17.86 -19.91
CA ASN A 243 7.45 18.45 -21.19
C ASN A 243 7.50 17.45 -22.35
N ASP A 244 8.44 16.50 -22.30
CA ASP A 244 8.75 15.61 -23.43
C ASP A 244 8.41 14.14 -23.13
N VAL A 245 7.59 13.87 -22.12
CA VAL A 245 7.19 12.51 -21.72
C VAL A 245 5.73 12.26 -22.10
N PRO A 246 5.41 11.18 -22.85
CA PRO A 246 4.03 10.84 -23.20
C PRO A 246 3.15 10.57 -21.97
N ASP A 247 1.86 10.94 -22.03
CA ASP A 247 0.91 10.76 -20.92
C ASP A 247 0.80 9.31 -20.43
N ASP A 248 0.84 8.35 -21.36
CA ASP A 248 0.78 6.91 -21.06
C ASP A 248 2.02 6.42 -20.29
N ASP A 249 3.13 7.16 -20.38
CA ASP A 249 4.42 6.83 -19.75
C ASP A 249 4.61 7.54 -18.40
N ILE A 250 3.78 8.53 -18.05
CA ILE A 250 3.88 9.27 -16.79
C ILE A 250 3.72 8.34 -15.57
N THR A 251 2.64 7.56 -15.51
CA THR A 251 2.36 6.69 -14.37
C THR A 251 3.40 5.55 -14.24
N PRO A 252 3.72 4.79 -15.31
CA PRO A 252 4.80 3.80 -15.27
C PRO A 252 6.16 4.42 -14.92
N GLY A 253 6.42 5.64 -15.39
CA GLY A 253 7.62 6.41 -15.08
C GLY A 253 7.74 6.75 -13.60
N ILE A 254 6.67 7.29 -13.00
CA ILE A 254 6.60 7.58 -11.57
C ILE A 254 6.85 6.30 -10.76
N GLN A 255 6.20 5.20 -11.12
CA GLN A 255 6.42 3.89 -10.48
C GLN A 255 7.90 3.49 -10.55
N ALA A 256 8.52 3.56 -11.73
CA ALA A 256 9.92 3.23 -11.90
C ALA A 256 10.85 4.10 -11.05
N VAL A 257 10.56 5.40 -10.92
CA VAL A 257 11.32 6.32 -10.06
C VAL A 257 11.20 5.95 -8.59
N LEU A 258 9.99 5.72 -8.08
CA LEU A 258 9.76 5.38 -6.67
C LEU A 258 10.45 4.07 -6.29
N ILE A 259 10.51 3.12 -7.22
CA ILE A 259 11.22 1.85 -7.03
C ILE A 259 12.73 2.07 -7.03
N ALA A 260 13.27 2.80 -8.01
CA ALA A 260 14.69 3.13 -8.04
C ALA A 260 15.12 3.91 -6.79
N LEU A 261 14.23 4.74 -6.25
CA LEU A 261 14.42 5.49 -5.02
C LEU A 261 14.51 4.57 -3.80
N ARG A 262 13.63 3.56 -3.69
CA ARG A 262 13.69 2.52 -2.65
C ARG A 262 15.01 1.76 -2.68
N ASP A 263 15.46 1.36 -3.87
CA ASP A 263 16.73 0.66 -4.05
C ASP A 263 17.93 1.53 -3.66
N ALA A 264 17.86 2.84 -3.88
CA ALA A 264 18.95 3.78 -3.63
C ALA A 264 19.04 4.27 -2.18
N ALA A 265 17.91 4.64 -1.56
CA ALA A 265 17.86 5.21 -0.21
C ALA A 265 17.61 4.18 0.89
N GLY A 266 17.22 2.94 0.55
CA GLY A 266 16.82 1.91 1.49
C GLY A 266 15.30 1.84 1.69
N GLU A 267 14.77 0.62 1.64
CA GLU A 267 13.32 0.33 1.67
C GLU A 267 12.64 0.91 2.92
N THR A 268 13.25 0.74 4.09
CA THR A 268 12.68 1.17 5.38
C THR A 268 12.52 2.69 5.46
N GLU A 269 13.48 3.46 4.96
CA GLU A 269 13.45 4.91 5.10
C GLU A 269 12.62 5.60 4.05
N VAL A 270 12.54 5.02 2.86
CA VAL A 270 11.53 5.42 1.88
C VAL A 270 10.13 5.12 2.44
N ASP A 271 9.89 3.98 3.07
CA ASP A 271 8.58 3.69 3.68
C ASP A 271 8.21 4.66 4.81
N ILE A 272 9.20 5.10 5.62
CA ILE A 272 8.99 6.13 6.63
C ILE A 272 8.69 7.50 5.99
N ALA A 273 9.41 7.88 4.94
CA ALA A 273 9.19 9.15 4.24
C ALA A 273 7.85 9.17 3.49
N LEU A 274 7.42 8.02 2.97
CA LEU A 274 6.19 7.84 2.22
C LEU A 274 4.98 7.50 3.10
N GLN A 275 5.14 7.18 4.38
CA GLN A 275 4.03 6.96 5.32
C GLN A 275 2.92 8.04 5.30
N PRO A 276 3.21 9.34 5.10
CA PRO A 276 2.18 10.38 5.00
C PRO A 276 1.41 10.38 3.67
N LEU A 277 1.85 9.62 2.67
CA LEU A 277 1.10 9.37 1.45
C LEU A 277 -0.05 8.41 1.80
N SER A 278 -1.28 8.85 1.52
CA SER A 278 -2.51 8.05 1.67
C SER A 278 -2.37 6.68 0.98
N ASP A 279 -3.19 5.69 1.39
CA ASP A 279 -3.29 4.35 0.77
C ASP A 279 -3.46 4.42 -0.78
N ASP A 280 -3.92 5.55 -1.32
CA ASP A 280 -4.04 5.83 -2.75
C ASP A 280 -2.72 5.72 -3.54
N TYR A 281 -1.57 5.86 -2.87
CA TYR A 281 -0.25 5.78 -3.51
C TYR A 281 0.28 4.34 -3.61
N ASP A 282 -0.40 3.34 -3.02
CA ASP A 282 -0.04 1.92 -3.20
C ASP A 282 -0.01 1.54 -4.70
N VAL A 283 -0.87 2.16 -5.51
CA VAL A 283 -0.91 1.96 -6.97
C VAL A 283 0.38 2.41 -7.65
N LEU A 284 1.07 3.42 -7.12
CA LEU A 284 2.34 3.93 -7.66
C LEU A 284 3.56 3.20 -7.11
N VAL A 285 3.39 2.37 -6.08
CA VAL A 285 4.51 1.72 -5.38
C VAL A 285 4.46 0.19 -5.50
N GLN A 286 3.35 -0.38 -5.99
CA GLN A 286 3.22 -1.80 -6.27
C GLN A 286 4.05 -2.23 -7.49
N ILE A 287 5.09 -3.02 -7.21
CA ILE A 287 5.90 -3.73 -8.20
C ILE A 287 5.23 -5.06 -8.57
N SER A 288 4.99 -5.30 -9.86
CA SER A 288 4.58 -6.61 -10.40
C SER A 288 5.72 -7.61 -10.51
#